data_AF-A0A6G3X9X1-F1
#
_entry.id   AF-A0A6G3X9X1-F1
#
_cell.length_a   1.000
_cell.length_b   1.000
_cell.length_c   1.000
_cell.angle_alpha   90.00
_cell.angle_beta   90.00
_cell.angle_gamma   90.00
#
_symmetry.space_group_name_H-M   'P 1'
#
loop_
_entity.id
_entity.type
_entity.pdbx_description
1 polymer ?
#
loop_
_entity_poly.entity_id
_entity_poly.type
_entity_poly.pdbx_seq_one_letter_code
_entity_poly.pdbx_strand_id
1 'polypeptide(L)'
;MNRRAALAGVLALTTGLTLAGCSSDSAPDLKVVGAYLPQPVSDMAAGFLVVKNNGDAGDRLTSVTSPLSDDVTIHETKNQKMREVSSFEVPAGGELDLERGGNHIMFMKLKQKPK
;
A
#
# COMPACT_ATOMS: atom_id res chain seq x y z
N MET A 1 -28.91 63.89 -41.06
CA MET A 1 -29.67 63.07 -42.01
C MET A 1 -28.73 62.06 -42.66
N ASN A 2 -28.94 60.79 -42.31
CA ASN A 2 -28.87 59.62 -43.17
C ASN A 2 -27.51 59.10 -43.71
N ARG A 3 -27.14 57.95 -43.11
CA ARG A 3 -26.87 56.66 -43.79
C ARG A 3 -25.48 56.46 -44.40
N ARG A 4 -24.68 55.60 -43.76
CA ARG A 4 -24.37 54.22 -44.20
C ARG A 4 -23.25 53.65 -43.31
N ALA A 5 -23.63 52.77 -42.38
CA ALA A 5 -22.67 51.99 -41.60
C ALA A 5 -22.21 50.81 -42.48
N ALA A 6 -20.94 50.84 -42.89
CA ALA A 6 -20.21 49.67 -43.35
C ALA A 6 -19.30 49.24 -42.20
N LEU A 7 -19.66 48.14 -41.54
CA LEU A 7 -18.80 47.50 -40.54
C LEU A 7 -18.15 46.29 -41.21
N ALA A 8 -16.87 46.45 -41.50
CA ALA A 8 -15.97 45.36 -41.84
C ALA A 8 -15.00 45.15 -40.68
N GLY A 9 -14.86 43.89 -40.25
CA GLY A 9 -13.57 43.35 -39.82
C GLY A 9 -13.36 43.02 -38.35
N VAL A 10 -13.04 41.73 -38.14
CA VAL A 10 -12.06 41.20 -37.14
C VAL A 10 -12.61 41.07 -35.71
N LEU A 11 -12.62 39.91 -35.03
CA LEU A 11 -11.47 39.17 -34.48
C LEU A 11 -11.98 37.84 -33.87
N ALA A 12 -11.60 36.69 -34.45
CA ALA A 12 -10.73 35.66 -33.87
C ALA A 12 -11.18 34.93 -32.56
N LEU A 13 -11.37 33.62 -32.73
CA LEU A 13 -11.04 32.51 -31.82
C LEU A 13 -11.17 32.73 -30.30
N THR A 14 -12.26 32.22 -29.72
CA THR A 14 -12.27 31.72 -28.33
C THR A 14 -12.16 30.20 -28.36
N THR A 15 -10.92 29.70 -28.43
CA THR A 15 -10.57 28.31 -28.17
C THR A 15 -11.04 27.91 -26.78
N GLY A 16 -12.05 27.04 -26.72
CA GLY A 16 -12.42 26.31 -25.51
C GLY A 16 -11.28 25.37 -25.14
N LEU A 17 -10.50 25.74 -24.12
CA LEU A 17 -9.51 24.86 -23.52
C LEU A 17 -10.26 23.89 -22.59
N THR A 18 -10.78 22.80 -23.15
CA THR A 18 -11.23 21.66 -22.36
C THR A 18 -9.99 21.01 -21.76
N LEU A 19 -9.70 21.28 -20.48
CA LEU A 19 -8.82 20.43 -19.69
C LEU A 19 -9.50 19.07 -19.58
N ALA A 20 -9.25 18.19 -20.54
CA ALA A 20 -9.41 16.76 -20.35
C ALA A 20 -8.34 16.35 -19.34
N GLY A 21 -8.68 16.44 -18.05
CA GLY A 21 -7.88 15.83 -17.01
C GLY A 21 -7.91 14.32 -17.23
N CYS A 22 -6.84 13.77 -17.82
CA CYS A 22 -6.57 12.35 -17.73
C CYS A 22 -6.32 12.05 -16.26
N SER A 23 -7.36 11.64 -15.54
CA SER A 23 -7.19 10.99 -14.24
C SER A 23 -6.62 9.61 -14.56
N SER A 24 -5.30 9.48 -14.51
CA SER A 24 -4.68 8.16 -14.38
C SER A 24 -5.14 7.64 -13.03
N ASP A 25 -5.95 6.59 -13.01
CA ASP A 25 -6.36 5.94 -11.77
C ASP A 25 -5.12 5.28 -11.16
N SER A 26 -4.41 6.03 -10.32
CA SER A 26 -3.27 5.49 -9.59
C SER A 26 -3.77 4.50 -8.55
N ALA A 27 -3.31 3.26 -8.66
CA ALA A 27 -3.78 2.14 -7.86
C ALA A 27 -2.60 1.27 -7.40
N PRO A 28 -2.65 0.71 -6.18
CA PRO A 28 -1.65 -0.26 -5.75
C PRO A 28 -1.79 -1.59 -6.52
N ASP A 29 -0.66 -2.25 -6.82
CA ASP A 29 -0.60 -3.63 -7.33
C ASP A 29 0.21 -4.49 -6.36
N LEU A 30 -0.48 -5.05 -5.35
CA LEU A 30 0.15 -5.78 -4.25
C LEU A 30 0.33 -7.27 -4.56
N LYS A 31 1.55 -7.78 -4.35
CA LYS A 31 1.89 -9.20 -4.47
C LYS A 31 2.68 -9.66 -3.25
N VAL A 32 2.25 -10.77 -2.66
CA VAL A 32 2.98 -11.42 -1.56
C VAL A 32 3.91 -12.48 -2.13
N VAL A 33 5.18 -12.47 -1.74
CA VAL A 33 6.18 -13.46 -2.17
C VAL A 33 6.97 -13.99 -0.99
N GLY A 34 7.48 -15.23 -1.13
CA GLY A 34 8.41 -15.82 -0.18
C GLY A 34 7.85 -15.97 1.24
N ALA A 35 6.54 -16.17 1.39
CA ALA A 35 5.94 -16.30 2.72
C ALA A 35 6.38 -17.60 3.41
N TYR A 36 6.89 -17.51 4.62
CA TYR A 36 7.25 -18.65 5.45
C TYR A 36 7.06 -18.37 6.95
N LEU A 37 6.94 -19.45 7.71
CA LEU A 37 6.83 -19.43 9.16
C LEU A 37 7.81 -20.46 9.72
N PRO A 38 8.90 -20.04 10.40
CA PRO A 38 9.81 -20.97 11.05
C PRO A 38 9.10 -21.75 12.15
N GLN A 39 9.44 -23.03 12.29
CA GLN A 39 8.85 -23.88 13.32
C GLN A 39 8.99 -23.24 14.70
N PRO A 40 7.88 -22.92 15.39
CA PRO A 40 7.94 -22.24 16.67
C PRO A 40 8.45 -23.19 17.76
N VAL A 41 9.13 -22.64 18.77
CA VAL A 41 9.55 -23.38 19.96
C VAL A 41 8.61 -23.15 21.15
N SER A 42 7.72 -22.16 21.07
CA SER A 42 6.70 -21.82 22.08
C SER A 42 5.28 -21.81 21.48
N ASP A 43 4.34 -21.27 22.24
CA ASP A 43 2.95 -20.95 21.86
C ASP A 43 2.82 -19.65 21.03
N MET A 44 3.95 -19.09 20.58
CA MET A 44 4.02 -17.93 19.70
C MET A 44 4.86 -18.26 18.46
N ALA A 45 4.55 -17.63 17.33
CA ALA A 45 5.30 -17.77 16.09
C ALA A 45 5.49 -16.42 15.39
N ALA A 46 6.61 -16.28 14.68
CA ALA A 46 6.84 -15.17 13.77
C ALA A 46 6.63 -15.62 12.32
N GLY A 47 5.87 -14.86 11.56
CA GLY A 47 5.68 -15.02 10.11
C GLY A 47 6.45 -13.97 9.33
N PHE A 48 7.02 -14.40 8.22
CA PHE A 48 7.87 -13.59 7.34
C PHE A 48 7.36 -13.70 5.91
N LEU A 49 7.41 -12.59 5.18
CA LEU A 49 6.98 -12.46 3.79
C LEU A 49 7.43 -11.11 3.23
N VAL A 50 7.42 -10.96 1.92
CA VAL A 50 7.60 -9.66 1.26
C VAL A 50 6.30 -9.28 0.57
N VAL A 51 5.81 -8.05 0.81
CA VAL A 51 4.72 -7.44 0.05
C VAL A 51 5.31 -6.48 -0.97
N LYS A 52 5.25 -6.83 -2.25
CA LYS A 52 5.67 -5.97 -3.36
C LYS A 52 4.50 -5.16 -3.88
N ASN A 53 4.72 -3.89 -4.16
CA ASN A 53 3.74 -3.02 -4.81
C ASN A 53 4.30 -2.52 -6.14
N ASN A 54 3.82 -3.07 -7.27
CA ASN A 54 4.24 -2.59 -8.60
C ASN A 54 3.32 -1.47 -9.13
N GLY A 55 2.34 -1.05 -8.32
CA GLY A 55 1.43 0.03 -8.64
C GLY A 55 2.08 1.39 -8.48
N ASP A 56 1.37 2.41 -8.94
CA ASP A 56 1.76 3.82 -8.89
C ASP A 56 1.15 4.57 -7.70
N ALA A 57 0.31 3.90 -6.89
CA ALA A 57 -0.15 4.37 -5.58
C ALA A 57 0.38 3.48 -4.45
N GLY A 58 0.74 4.11 -3.33
CA GLY A 58 1.12 3.40 -2.10
C GLY A 58 -0.09 2.81 -1.37
N ASP A 59 0.17 1.84 -0.49
CA ASP A 59 -0.85 1.23 0.37
C ASP A 59 -0.27 0.94 1.76
N ARG A 60 -1.04 0.30 2.65
CA ARG A 60 -0.66 0.02 4.03
C ARG A 60 -1.13 -1.35 4.48
N LEU A 61 -0.23 -2.15 5.04
CA LEU A 61 -0.60 -3.34 5.80
C LEU A 61 -1.14 -2.91 7.17
N THR A 62 -2.43 -3.10 7.41
CA THR A 62 -3.11 -2.61 8.63
C THR A 62 -3.53 -3.72 9.59
N SER A 63 -3.71 -4.94 9.10
CA SER A 63 -4.02 -6.10 9.94
C SER A 63 -3.67 -7.39 9.22
N VAL A 64 -3.52 -8.46 10.00
CA VAL A 64 -3.38 -9.84 9.52
C VAL A 64 -4.34 -10.69 10.33
N THR A 65 -5.02 -11.61 9.67
CA THR A 65 -5.87 -12.60 10.33
C THR A 65 -5.45 -14.00 9.91
N SER A 66 -5.68 -14.98 10.77
CA SER A 66 -5.33 -16.37 10.47
C SER A 66 -6.17 -17.34 11.29
N PRO A 67 -6.53 -18.52 10.76
CA PRO A 67 -7.14 -19.57 11.57
C PRO A 67 -6.18 -20.12 12.64
N LEU A 68 -4.87 -19.87 12.53
CA LEU A 68 -3.86 -20.38 13.44
C LEU A 68 -3.90 -19.70 14.83
N SER A 69 -4.37 -18.46 14.89
CA SER A 69 -4.54 -17.70 16.13
C SER A 69 -5.60 -16.61 15.98
N ASP A 70 -6.36 -16.34 17.03
CA ASP A 70 -7.27 -15.19 17.11
C ASP A 70 -6.56 -13.86 17.43
N ASP A 71 -5.27 -13.92 17.78
CA ASP A 71 -4.45 -12.80 18.25
C ASP A 71 -3.20 -12.71 17.37
N VAL A 72 -3.31 -11.92 16.29
CA VAL A 72 -2.24 -11.70 15.30
C VAL A 72 -1.93 -10.21 15.20
N THR A 73 -0.68 -9.87 15.47
CA THR A 73 -0.18 -8.49 15.49
C THR A 73 0.96 -8.31 14.48
N ILE A 74 1.30 -7.07 14.17
CA ILE A 74 2.44 -6.72 13.30
C ILE A 74 3.44 -5.90 14.10
N HIS A 75 4.70 -6.29 14.05
CA HIS A 75 5.74 -5.78 14.93
C HIS A 75 6.90 -5.19 14.12
N GLU A 76 7.40 -4.03 14.54
CA GLU A 76 8.70 -3.50 14.10
C GLU A 76 9.80 -3.96 15.06
N THR A 77 11.01 -4.19 14.54
CA THR A 77 12.19 -4.42 15.37
C THR A 77 13.12 -3.23 15.29
N LYS A 78 13.33 -2.54 16.42
CA LYS A 78 14.26 -1.41 16.55
C LYS A 78 15.15 -1.62 17.77
N ASN A 79 16.46 -1.49 17.60
CA ASN A 79 17.44 -1.68 18.67
C ASN A 79 17.24 -3.01 19.42
N GLN A 80 17.01 -4.10 18.67
CA GLN A 80 16.73 -5.45 19.20
C GLN A 80 15.47 -5.56 20.08
N LYS A 81 14.60 -4.54 20.05
CA LYS A 81 13.31 -4.57 20.72
C LYS A 81 12.20 -4.66 19.68
N MET A 82 11.31 -5.61 19.91
CA MET A 82 10.10 -5.79 19.10
C MET A 82 9.01 -4.91 19.69
N ARG A 83 8.31 -4.17 18.82
CA ARG A 83 7.19 -3.31 19.21
C ARG A 83 6.04 -3.50 18.25
N GLU A 84 4.85 -3.71 18.79
CA GLU A 84 3.62 -3.69 18.01
C GLU A 84 3.42 -2.32 17.35
N VAL A 85 3.02 -2.35 16.08
CA VAL A 85 2.64 -1.17 15.30
C VAL A 85 1.23 -1.37 14.76
N SER A 86 0.50 -0.28 14.54
CA SER A 86 -0.84 -0.36 13.96
C SER A 86 -0.83 -0.64 12.46
N SER A 87 0.32 -0.44 11.79
CA SER A 87 0.43 -0.56 10.34
C SER A 87 1.85 -0.40 9.82
N PHE A 88 2.08 -0.92 8.62
CA PHE A 88 3.27 -0.68 7.80
C PHE A 88 2.89 -0.06 6.46
N GLU A 89 3.72 0.84 5.94
CA GLU A 89 3.56 1.36 4.59
C GLU A 89 4.11 0.39 3.55
N VAL A 90 3.44 0.32 2.41
CA VAL A 90 3.89 -0.38 1.20
C VAL A 90 3.95 0.68 0.07
N PRO A 91 5.11 1.31 -0.15
CA PRO A 91 5.22 2.43 -1.08
C PRO A 91 4.94 2.00 -2.53
N ALA A 92 4.46 2.94 -3.35
CA ALA A 92 4.32 2.74 -4.80
C ALA A 92 5.66 2.35 -5.43
N GLY A 93 5.66 1.35 -6.31
CA GLY A 93 6.88 0.82 -6.94
C GLY A 93 7.91 0.23 -5.97
N GLY A 94 7.55 -0.02 -4.71
CA GLY A 94 8.44 -0.51 -3.66
C GLY A 94 7.91 -1.75 -2.96
N GLU A 95 8.45 -2.04 -1.77
CA GLU A 95 8.08 -3.23 -1.01
C GLU A 95 8.13 -3.02 0.50
N LEU A 96 7.36 -3.83 1.21
CA LEU A 96 7.44 -4.05 2.65
C LEU A 96 8.05 -5.42 2.89
N ASP A 97 9.24 -5.45 3.50
CA ASP A 97 9.90 -6.68 3.90
C ASP A 97 9.61 -7.01 5.37
N LEU A 98 9.03 -8.19 5.60
CA LEU A 98 8.83 -8.79 6.91
C LEU A 98 9.80 -9.97 7.05
N GLU A 99 10.93 -9.74 7.71
CA GLU A 99 12.06 -10.67 7.78
C GLU A 99 12.60 -10.91 9.20
N ARG A 100 13.46 -11.92 9.33
CA ARG A 100 14.06 -12.29 10.61
C ARG A 100 14.96 -11.17 11.14
N GLY A 101 14.65 -10.68 12.34
CA GLY A 101 15.38 -9.58 12.96
C GLY A 101 14.90 -8.18 12.54
N GLY A 102 14.00 -8.12 11.56
CA GLY A 102 13.30 -6.92 11.11
C GLY A 102 11.83 -6.91 11.51
N ASN A 103 11.00 -6.31 10.66
CA ASN A 103 9.55 -6.29 10.84
C ASN A 103 8.99 -7.70 10.67
N HIS A 104 7.91 -8.05 11.38
CA HIS A 104 7.33 -9.39 11.29
C HIS A 104 5.87 -9.42 11.71
N ILE A 105 5.19 -10.48 11.27
CA ILE A 105 3.87 -10.85 11.78
C ILE A 105 4.10 -11.69 13.04
N MET A 106 3.41 -11.37 14.12
CA MET A 106 3.48 -12.12 15.36
C MET A 106 2.14 -12.82 15.61
N PHE A 107 2.18 -14.14 15.73
CA PHE A 107 1.05 -14.95 16.14
C PHE A 107 1.16 -15.18 17.65
N MET A 108 0.26 -14.59 18.42
CA MET A 108 0.15 -14.80 19.86
C MET A 108 -0.78 -15.98 20.14
N LYS A 109 -0.61 -16.74 21.24
CA LYS A 109 -1.57 -17.77 21.67
C LYS A 109 -2.02 -18.74 20.55
N LEU A 110 -1.07 -19.41 19.91
CA LEU A 110 -1.33 -20.37 18.83
C LEU A 110 -2.36 -21.44 19.25
N LYS A 111 -3.41 -21.64 18.43
CA LYS A 111 -4.42 -22.69 18.68
C LYS A 111 -3.87 -24.10 18.51
N GLN A 112 -2.88 -24.24 17.63
CA GLN A 112 -2.13 -25.46 17.41
C GLN A 112 -0.70 -25.09 17.00
N LYS A 113 0.27 -25.94 17.35
CA LYS A 113 1.65 -25.74 16.96
C LYS A 113 1.85 -26.16 15.48
N PRO A 114 2.22 -25.23 14.58
CA PRO A 114 2.64 -25.57 13.22
C PRO A 114 3.84 -26.52 13.25
N LYS A 115 3.85 -27.52 12.38
CA LYS A 115 4.91 -28.51 12.24
C LYS A 115 5.47 -28.47 10.83
#